data_AF-A0A8T3D8W4-F1
#
_entry.id   AF-A0A8T3D8W4-F1
#
_cell.length_a   1.000
_cell.length_b   1.000
_cell.length_c   1.000
_cell.angle_alpha   90.00
_cell.angle_beta   90.00
_cell.angle_gamma   90.00
#
_symmetry.space_group_name_H-M   'P 1'
#
loop_
_entity.id
_entity.type
_entity.pdbx_description
1 polymer ?
#
loop_
_entity_poly.entity_id
_entity_poly.type
_entity_poly.pdbx_seq_one_letter_code
_entity_poly.pdbx_strand_id
1 'polypeptide(L)' 'MEDNKEADVQYNRWNDDNINLNVAASQSCLMRVYDRLCTGNTGIAVKVAGALAVLIVIYMIGYVTGYHVHRC' A
#
# COMPACT_ATOMS: atom_id res chain seq x y z
N MET A 1 -39.01 -22.34 48.19
CA MET A 1 -37.92 -22.55 47.21
C MET A 1 -37.74 -21.23 46.51
N GLU A 2 -36.74 -20.46 46.91
CA GLU A 2 -36.44 -19.14 46.37
C GLU A 2 -35.40 -19.29 45.25
N ASP A 3 -35.80 -18.89 44.05
CA ASP A 3 -35.02 -18.93 42.82
C ASP A 3 -34.01 -17.76 42.84
N ASN A 4 -32.80 -18.01 43.34
CA ASN A 4 -31.70 -17.05 43.24
C ASN A 4 -31.17 -17.03 41.81
N LYS A 5 -31.67 -16.10 40.99
CA LYS A 5 -31.08 -15.76 39.69
C LYS A 5 -29.75 -15.05 39.92
N GLU A 6 -28.68 -15.82 40.08
CA GLU A 6 -27.32 -15.31 40.04
C GLU A 6 -27.05 -14.75 38.62
N ALA A 7 -26.82 -13.43 38.55
CA ALA A 7 -26.38 -12.78 37.32
C ALA A 7 -24.95 -13.24 37.01
N ASP A 8 -24.81 -14.27 36.18
CA ASP A 8 -23.53 -14.78 35.67
C ASP A 8 -22.94 -13.73 34.71
N VAL A 9 -22.17 -12.79 35.26
CA VAL A 9 -21.36 -11.86 34.47
C VAL A 9 -20.16 -12.66 33.97
N GLN A 10 -20.31 -13.28 32.79
CA GLN A 10 -19.19 -13.94 32.12
C GLN A 10 -18.19 -12.89 31.64
N TYR A 11 -17.09 -12.77 32.38
CA TYR A 11 -15.91 -12.11 31.87
C TYR A 11 -15.26 -13.04 30.85
N ASN A 12 -15.16 -12.60 29.60
CA ASN A 12 -14.35 -13.29 28.60
C ASN A 12 -12.91 -13.38 29.13
N ARG A 13 -12.54 -14.57 29.61
CA ARG A 13 -11.18 -14.85 30.07
C ARG A 13 -10.24 -14.76 28.87
N TRP A 14 -9.17 -13.99 29.01
CA TRP A 14 -8.13 -13.86 28.00
C TRP A 14 -7.62 -15.25 27.60
N ASN A 15 -7.68 -15.57 26.30
CA ASN A 15 -7.32 -16.86 25.73
C ASN A 15 -6.59 -16.67 24.39
N ASP A 16 -5.51 -17.41 24.15
CA ASP A 16 -4.70 -17.29 22.94
C ASP A 16 -5.49 -17.50 21.64
N ASP A 17 -6.55 -18.32 21.66
CA ASP A 17 -7.43 -18.50 20.50
C ASP A 17 -8.29 -17.25 20.17
N ASN A 18 -8.53 -16.38 21.15
CA ASN A 18 -9.25 -15.11 20.95
C ASN A 18 -8.34 -14.05 20.29
N ILE A 19 -7.03 -14.14 20.48
CA ILE A 19 -6.04 -13.15 20.01
C ILE A 19 -5.43 -13.61 18.68
N ASN A 20 -6.24 -14.21 17.80
CA ASN A 20 -5.84 -14.40 16.42
C ASN A 20 -5.95 -13.05 15.68
N LEU A 21 -4.99 -12.16 15.93
CA LEU A 21 -4.82 -10.95 15.15
C LEU A 21 -4.38 -11.39 13.75
N ASN A 22 -5.34 -11.54 12.85
CA ASN A 22 -5.05 -11.76 11.44
C ASN A 22 -4.41 -10.49 10.85
N VAL A 23 -3.09 -10.38 11.00
CA VAL A 23 -2.27 -9.27 10.48
C VAL A 23 -2.50 -9.08 8.98
N ALA A 24 -2.77 -10.16 8.23
CA ALA A 24 -3.07 -10.09 6.81
C ALA A 24 -4.46 -9.51 6.50
N ALA A 25 -5.44 -9.60 7.41
CA ALA A 25 -6.73 -8.91 7.30
C ALA A 25 -6.67 -7.46 7.79
N SER A 26 -5.80 -7.17 8.76
CA SER A 26 -5.55 -5.79 9.24
C SER A 26 -4.65 -4.99 8.29
N GLN A 27 -4.02 -5.64 7.31
CA GLN A 27 -3.24 -4.95 6.29
C GLN A 27 -4.20 -4.20 5.36
N SER A 28 -4.09 -2.87 5.32
CA SER A 28 -4.94 -2.07 4.44
C SER A 28 -4.73 -2.48 2.98
N CYS A 29 -5.80 -2.42 2.18
CA CYS A 29 -5.75 -2.73 0.75
C CYS A 29 -4.63 -1.94 0.05
N LEU A 30 -4.41 -0.69 0.47
CA LEU A 30 -3.33 0.17 -0.01
C LEU A 30 -1.94 -0.39 0.29
N MET A 31 -1.72 -0.93 1.49
CA MET A 31 -0.43 -1.49 1.89
C MET A 31 -0.12 -2.78 1.11
N ARG A 32 -1.15 -3.57 0.80
CA ARG A 32 -1.02 -4.76 -0.05
C ARG A 32 -0.73 -4.42 -1.52
N VAL A 33 -1.31 -3.35 -2.03
CA VAL A 33 -1.04 -2.82 -3.38
C VAL A 33 0.36 -2.21 -3.45
N TYR A 34 0.75 -1.43 -2.44
CA TYR A 34 2.08 -0.84 -2.33
C TYR A 34 3.16 -1.92 -2.31
N ASP A 35 2.99 -2.95 -1.47
CA ASP A 35 3.98 -4.04 -1.40
C ASP A 35 4.10 -4.79 -2.73
N ARG A 36 3.00 -4.95 -3.47
CA ARG A 36 3.04 -5.63 -4.77
C ARG A 36 3.65 -4.80 -5.90
N LEU A 37 3.47 -3.48 -5.85
CA LEU A 37 3.96 -2.54 -6.86
C LEU A 37 5.36 -2.01 -6.57
N CYS A 38 5.76 -1.95 -5.31
CA CYS A 38 7.03 -1.36 -4.87
C CYS A 38 8.03 -2.41 -4.34
N THR A 39 7.58 -3.61 -3.98
CA THR A 39 8.43 -4.71 -3.51
C THR A 39 8.55 -5.79 -4.60
N GLY A 40 9.77 -6.29 -4.83
CA GLY A 40 10.06 -7.32 -5.84
C GLY A 40 10.30 -6.80 -7.27
N ASN A 41 10.29 -7.71 -8.26
CA ASN A 41 10.63 -7.40 -9.66
C ASN A 41 9.70 -6.35 -10.30
N THR A 42 8.43 -6.28 -9.87
CA THR A 42 7.47 -5.27 -10.32
C THR A 42 7.89 -3.85 -9.93
N GLY A 43 8.43 -3.66 -8.73
CA GLY A 43 8.95 -2.35 -8.29
C GLY A 43 10.14 -1.88 -9.12
N ILE A 44 11.02 -2.80 -9.50
CA ILE A 44 12.14 -2.50 -10.40
C ILE A 44 11.61 -2.08 -11.77
N ALA A 45 10.65 -2.82 -12.33
CA ALA A 45 10.04 -2.49 -13.62
C ALA A 45 9.37 -1.11 -13.61
N VAL A 46 8.59 -0.79 -12.58
CA VAL A 46 7.94 0.52 -12.43
C VAL A 46 8.98 1.65 -12.32
N LYS A 47 10.05 1.44 -11.55
CA LYS A 47 11.12 2.43 -11.39
C LYS A 47 11.85 2.70 -12.72
N VAL A 48 12.16 1.66 -13.49
CA VAL A 48 12.80 1.79 -14.80
C VAL A 48 11.87 2.49 -15.80
N ALA A 49 10.60 2.09 -15.85
CA ALA A 49 9.61 2.74 -16.71
C ALA A 49 9.44 4.23 -16.38
N GLY A 50 9.38 4.57 -15.08
CA GLY A 50 9.32 5.96 -14.61
C GLY A 50 10.56 6.76 -15.00
N ALA A 51 11.76 6.20 -14.82
CA ALA A 51 13.00 6.85 -15.22
C ALA A 51 13.07 7.12 -16.74
N LEU A 52 12.66 6.14 -17.56
CA LEU A 52 12.59 6.30 -19.01
C LEU A 52 11.58 7.39 -19.42
N ALA A 53 10.41 7.43 -18.79
CA ALA A 53 9.41 8.45 -19.06
C ALA A 53 9.94 9.87 -18.77
N VAL A 54 10.63 10.05 -17.64
CA VAL A 54 11.25 11.34 -17.28
C VAL A 54 12.31 11.76 -18.31
N LEU A 55 13.16 10.84 -18.76
CA LEU A 55 14.16 11.13 -19.79
C LEU A 55 13.52 11.57 -21.11
N ILE A 56 12.45 10.91 -21.54
CA ILE A 56 11.71 11.28 -22.75
C ILE A 56 11.12 12.68 -22.61
N VAL A 57 10.53 13.01 -21.46
CA VAL A 57 9.96 14.34 -21.20
C VAL A 57 11.04 15.42 -21.27
N ILE A 58 12.18 15.21 -20.61
CA ILE A 58 13.30 16.16 -20.64
C ILE A 58 13.81 16.34 -22.09
N TYR A 59 13.94 15.25 -22.84
CA TYR A 59 14.34 15.29 -24.25
C TYR A 59 13.37 16.11 -25.09
N MET A 60 12.06 15.89 -24.93
CA MET A 60 11.02 16.63 -25.66
C MET A 60 11.06 18.12 -25.34
N ILE A 61 11.21 18.49 -24.07
CA ILE A 61 11.33 19.90 -23.66
C ILE A 61 12.57 20.53 -24.30
N GLY A 62 13.72 19.85 -24.24
CA GLY A 62 14.96 20.32 -24.85
C GLY A 62 14.82 20.48 -26.37
N TYR A 63 14.20 19.51 -27.04
CA TYR A 63 13.95 19.55 -28.48
C TYR A 63 13.09 20.74 -28.89
N VAL A 64 11.96 20.94 -28.20
CA VAL A 64 11.05 22.06 -28.46
C VAL A 64 11.76 23.39 -28.19
N THR A 65 12.45 23.50 -27.06
CA THR A 65 13.17 24.73 -26.69
C THR A 65 14.27 25.06 -27.70
N GLY A 66 15.09 24.07 -28.07
CA GLY A 66 16.13 24.23 -29.09
C GLY A 66 15.57 24.59 -30.46
N TYR A 67 14.47 23.96 -30.87
CA TYR A 67 13.77 24.28 -32.11
C TYR A 67 13.27 25.73 -32.13
N HIS A 68 12.69 26.21 -31.02
CA HIS A 68 12.22 27.59 -30.92
C HIS A 68 13.36 28.60 -30.92
N VAL A 69 14.47 28.31 -30.23
CA VAL A 69 15.65 29.19 -30.19
C VAL A 69 16.35 29.26 -31.55
N HIS A 70 16.52 28.15 -32.26
CA HIS A 70 17.17 28.12 -33.58
C HIS A 70 16.31 28.68 -34.72
N ARG A 71 14.99 28.78 -34.51
CA ARG A 71 14.05 29.31 -35.50
C ARG A 71 13.84 30.83 -35.36
N CYS A 72 14.30 31.45 -34.28
CA CYS A 72 14.47 32.90 -34.14
C CYS A 72 15.80 33.34 -34.76
#